data_AF-A0A2G9MD31-F1
#
_entry.id   AF-A0A2G9MD31-F1
#
_cell.length_a   1.000
_cell.length_b   1.000
_cell.length_c   1.000
_cell.angle_alpha   90.00
_cell.angle_beta   90.00
_cell.angle_gamma   90.00
#
_symmetry.space_group_name_H-M   'P 1'
#
loop_
_entity.id
_entity.type
_entity.pdbx_description
1 polymer ?
#
loop_
_entity_poly.entity_id
_entity_poly.type
_entity_poly.pdbx_seq_one_letter_code
_entity_poly.pdbx_strand_id
1 'polypeptide(L)'
;MVHKIHKKGDLGFLVAIIIVILSFMLIAGTIFGFMSGAEEKEAETLCKDSVALRAAASFSAGGVEAKIAPLLCQTIDKKVSGSKEEVQQIIADKMARCWEIFGEGRYKTSVFENTNAFSGDSKCFVCSTILVEDDRNFKGEDTGVTALEFENFLRTADYPKKSMKYLDYFQYGGGPGYVIGVLTPEGIKPGRAYGIAFKAKSTSGELNPIIGTVGGTSIGVGAVSMLVFGVGTGGLGLLIAGGAALGVGLADLFQEDVTLDGIFLVDLQKDIQKEFYKSCNLVADIAGT
;
A
#
# COMPACT_ATOMS: atom_id res chain seq x y z
N MET A 1 -38.07 37.69 53.33
CA MET A 1 -37.48 38.54 52.27
C MET A 1 -37.50 37.74 50.97
N VAL A 2 -38.37 38.11 50.05
CA VAL A 2 -38.54 37.43 48.74
C VAL A 2 -37.75 38.22 47.70
N HIS A 3 -36.64 37.65 47.22
CA HIS A 3 -35.81 38.26 46.17
C HIS A 3 -36.56 38.19 44.82
N LYS A 4 -37.08 39.33 44.34
CA LYS A 4 -37.61 39.46 42.97
C LYS A 4 -36.43 39.49 41.99
N ILE A 5 -36.20 38.37 41.28
CA ILE A 5 -35.28 38.31 40.15
C ILE A 5 -35.98 38.94 38.94
N HIS A 6 -35.65 40.19 38.60
CA HIS A 6 -36.08 40.83 37.36
C HIS A 6 -35.28 40.24 36.17
N LYS A 7 -35.78 39.16 35.57
CA LYS A 7 -35.30 38.65 34.27
C LYS A 7 -35.92 39.46 33.13
N LYS A 8 -35.34 40.60 32.79
CA LYS A 8 -35.43 41.11 31.41
C LYS A 8 -34.28 40.45 30.66
N GLY A 9 -34.54 39.26 30.13
CA GLY A 9 -33.62 38.62 29.19
C GLY A 9 -33.43 39.59 28.04
N ASP A 10 -32.19 40.04 27.84
CA ASP A 10 -31.81 40.89 26.74
C ASP A 10 -32.10 40.13 25.44
N LEU A 11 -33.16 40.54 24.74
CA LEU A 11 -33.59 39.92 23.48
C LEU A 11 -32.41 39.88 22.47
N GLY A 12 -31.49 40.84 22.56
CA GLY A 12 -30.28 40.89 21.74
C GLY A 12 -29.33 39.72 22.00
N PHE A 13 -29.21 39.25 23.24
CA PHE A 13 -28.36 38.11 23.58
C PHE A 13 -28.87 36.79 22.96
N LEU A 14 -30.20 36.61 22.91
CA LEU A 14 -30.81 35.42 22.31
C LEU A 14 -30.58 35.37 20.79
N VAL A 15 -30.72 36.52 20.11
CA VAL A 15 -30.46 36.62 18.66
C VAL A 15 -28.98 36.34 18.34
N ALA A 16 -28.05 36.87 19.14
CA ALA A 16 -26.63 36.63 18.95
C ALA A 16 -26.26 35.14 19.03
N ILE A 17 -26.81 34.39 20.00
CA ILE A 17 -26.59 32.95 20.12
C ILE A 17 -27.09 32.19 18.88
N ILE A 18 -28.27 32.53 18.36
CA ILE A 18 -28.82 31.87 17.17
C ILE A 18 -27.90 32.08 15.97
N ILE A 19 -27.37 33.30 15.77
CA ILE A 19 -26.46 33.61 14.66
C ILE A 19 -25.14 32.82 14.77
N VAL A 20 -24.59 32.68 15.98
CA VAL A 20 -23.36 31.91 16.21
C VAL A 20 -23.59 30.42 15.91
N ILE A 21 -24.70 29.85 16.37
CA ILE A 21 -25.05 28.45 16.11
C ILE A 21 -25.24 28.21 14.61
N LEU A 22 -25.98 29.09 13.91
CA LEU A 22 -26.19 28.97 12.46
C LEU A 22 -24.87 29.09 11.69
N SER A 23 -24.00 30.03 12.08
CA SER A 23 -22.66 30.16 11.48
C SER A 23 -21.82 28.90 11.70
N PHE A 24 -21.83 28.34 12.91
CA PHE A 24 -21.13 27.10 13.21
C PHE A 24 -21.69 25.91 12.42
N MET A 25 -23.01 25.78 12.29
CA MET A 25 -23.64 24.73 11.49
C MET A 25 -23.29 24.83 10.01
N LEU A 26 -23.24 26.04 9.45
CA LEU A 26 -22.81 26.25 8.06
C LEU A 26 -21.35 25.84 7.85
N ILE A 27 -20.45 26.27 8.74
CA ILE A 27 -19.03 25.91 8.68
C ILE A 27 -18.86 24.40 8.85
N ALA A 28 -19.46 23.81 9.89
CA ALA A 28 -19.42 22.38 10.13
C ALA A 28 -19.99 21.59 8.94
N GLY A 29 -21.12 22.03 8.37
CA GLY A 29 -21.73 21.40 7.20
C GLY A 29 -20.80 21.42 5.98
N THR A 30 -20.10 22.53 5.74
CA THR A 30 -19.09 22.58 4.66
C THR A 30 -17.90 21.66 4.95
N ILE A 31 -17.39 21.64 6.19
CA ILE A 31 -16.29 20.77 6.59
C ILE A 31 -16.68 19.30 6.42
N PHE A 32 -17.82 18.86 6.94
CA PHE A 32 -18.30 17.49 6.80
C PHE A 32 -18.55 17.10 5.34
N GLY A 33 -19.05 18.03 4.53
CA GLY A 33 -19.20 17.84 3.08
C GLY A 33 -17.87 17.55 2.39
N PHE A 34 -16.82 18.32 2.70
CA PHE A 34 -15.49 18.08 2.15
C PHE A 34 -14.85 16.80 2.70
N MET A 35 -14.98 16.50 4.00
CA MET A 35 -14.33 15.35 4.65
C MET A 35 -14.77 14.00 4.05
N SER A 36 -16.03 13.83 3.65
CA SER A 36 -16.58 12.55 3.16
C SER A 36 -15.89 11.94 1.91
N GLY A 37 -15.22 12.75 1.09
CA GLY A 37 -14.43 12.28 -0.06
C GLY A 37 -12.98 12.76 -0.05
N ALA A 38 -12.65 13.73 0.82
CA ALA A 38 -11.30 14.20 1.00
C ALA A 38 -10.45 13.23 1.84
N GLU A 39 -11.06 12.41 2.70
CA GLU A 39 -10.32 11.57 3.66
C GLU A 39 -9.27 10.66 3.00
N GLU A 40 -9.59 9.96 1.91
CA GLU A 40 -8.60 9.12 1.22
C GLU A 40 -7.43 9.96 0.65
N LYS A 41 -7.73 11.05 -0.06
CA LYS A 41 -6.69 11.86 -0.72
C LYS A 41 -5.87 12.64 0.31
N GLU A 42 -6.50 13.13 1.36
CA GLU A 42 -5.85 13.82 2.47
C GLU A 42 -4.94 12.85 3.23
N ALA A 43 -5.38 11.62 3.49
CA ALA A 43 -4.54 10.58 4.09
C ALA A 43 -3.35 10.21 3.18
N GLU A 44 -3.58 10.05 1.87
CA GLU A 44 -2.50 9.81 0.89
C GLU A 44 -1.49 10.99 0.87
N THR A 45 -1.97 12.23 0.84
CA THR A 45 -1.12 13.43 0.85
C THR A 45 -0.36 13.58 2.17
N LEU A 46 -1.02 13.42 3.31
CA LEU A 46 -0.41 13.50 4.64
C LEU A 46 0.67 12.43 4.82
N CYS A 47 0.39 11.20 4.35
CA CYS A 47 1.37 10.12 4.32
C CYS A 47 2.56 10.48 3.43
N LYS A 48 2.32 10.89 2.17
CA LYS A 48 3.38 11.28 1.23
C LYS A 48 4.25 12.42 1.77
N ASP A 49 3.65 13.44 2.36
CA ASP A 49 4.37 14.57 2.95
C ASP A 49 5.18 14.13 4.17
N SER A 50 4.63 13.25 5.02
CA SER A 50 5.36 12.69 6.16
C SER A 50 6.54 11.83 5.73
N VAL A 51 6.38 11.03 4.66
CA VAL A 51 7.45 10.23 4.06
C VAL A 51 8.53 11.13 3.49
N ALA A 52 8.15 12.17 2.74
CA ALA A 52 9.09 13.14 2.18
C ALA A 52 9.85 13.91 3.27
N LEU A 53 9.15 14.38 4.30
CA LEU A 53 9.76 15.05 5.46
C LEU A 53 10.72 14.11 6.18
N ARG A 54 10.33 12.85 6.40
CA ARG A 54 11.17 11.85 7.05
C ARG A 54 12.43 11.51 6.24
N ALA A 55 12.30 11.43 4.92
CA ALA A 55 13.44 11.24 4.02
C ALA A 55 14.39 12.46 4.05
N ALA A 56 13.84 13.67 4.02
CA ALA A 56 14.61 14.92 4.07
C ALA A 56 15.26 15.18 5.44
N ALA A 57 14.60 14.77 6.54
CA ALA A 57 15.06 14.96 7.92
C ALA A 57 16.09 13.91 8.38
N SER A 58 16.73 13.19 7.45
CA SER A 58 17.88 12.33 7.76
C SER A 58 19.09 13.21 8.08
N PHE A 59 19.16 13.72 9.31
CA PHE A 59 20.29 14.50 9.80
C PHE A 59 21.28 13.57 10.50
N SER A 60 22.53 13.55 10.03
CA SER A 60 23.63 12.87 10.72
C SER A 60 24.32 13.88 11.63
N ALA A 61 23.88 13.96 12.89
CA ALA A 61 24.58 14.72 13.93
C ALA A 61 25.47 13.74 14.72
N GLY A 62 26.79 13.84 14.58
CA GLY A 62 27.71 13.06 15.40
C GLY A 62 27.60 11.53 15.24
N GLY A 63 27.26 11.04 14.04
CA GLY A 63 27.15 9.61 13.74
C GLY A 63 25.85 8.94 14.20
N VAL A 64 24.92 9.69 14.79
CA VAL A 64 23.56 9.20 15.10
C VAL A 64 22.60 9.80 14.09
N GLU A 65 22.05 8.96 13.22
CA GLU A 65 20.96 9.34 12.33
C GLU A 65 19.63 9.28 13.08
N ALA A 66 19.12 10.43 13.52
CA ALA A 66 17.81 10.51 14.14
C ALA A 66 16.77 10.98 13.10
N LYS A 67 15.79 10.13 12.77
CA LYS A 67 14.63 10.54 11.96
C LYS A 67 13.53 11.06 12.88
N ILE A 68 13.39 12.37 12.92
CA ILE A 68 12.55 13.08 13.89
C ILE A 68 11.06 13.04 13.51
N ALA A 69 10.74 12.91 12.23
CA ALA A 69 9.36 12.93 11.74
C ALA A 69 8.70 11.54 11.78
N PRO A 70 7.58 11.35 12.48
CA PRO A 70 6.80 10.11 12.43
C PRO A 70 6.14 9.93 11.05
N LEU A 71 5.90 8.68 10.64
CA LEU A 71 5.21 8.34 9.39
C LEU A 71 3.70 8.44 9.57
N LEU A 72 3.07 9.53 9.13
CA LEU A 72 1.62 9.76 9.24
C LEU A 72 0.85 9.01 8.14
N CYS A 73 1.12 7.71 8.01
CA CYS A 73 0.54 6.87 6.98
C CYS A 73 -0.54 5.99 7.58
N GLN A 74 -1.71 5.97 6.91
CA GLN A 74 -2.82 5.09 7.25
C GLN A 74 -3.12 4.11 6.11
N THR A 75 -3.50 2.88 6.46
CA THR A 75 -3.95 1.90 5.46
C THR A 75 -5.34 2.28 4.97
N ILE A 76 -5.51 2.38 3.65
CA ILE A 76 -6.79 2.78 3.05
C ILE A 76 -7.58 1.53 2.63
N ASP A 77 -8.71 1.29 3.31
CA ASP A 77 -9.67 0.27 2.93
C ASP A 77 -10.54 0.73 1.74
N LYS A 78 -10.59 -0.10 0.69
CA LYS A 78 -11.41 0.16 -0.49
C LYS A 78 -12.22 -1.06 -0.88
N LYS A 79 -13.52 -0.86 -1.12
CA LYS A 79 -14.37 -1.84 -1.79
C LYS A 79 -14.40 -1.52 -3.28
N VAL A 80 -14.27 -2.53 -4.12
CA VAL A 80 -14.25 -2.38 -5.57
C VAL A 80 -15.22 -3.36 -6.21
N SER A 81 -15.95 -2.88 -7.21
CA SER A 81 -16.91 -3.63 -8.03
C SER A 81 -16.78 -3.13 -9.47
N GLY A 82 -17.14 -3.94 -10.46
CA GLY A 82 -17.08 -3.54 -11.87
C GLY A 82 -16.73 -4.70 -12.79
N SER A 83 -16.36 -4.37 -14.03
CA SER A 83 -15.77 -5.32 -14.98
C SER A 83 -14.38 -5.78 -14.51
N LYS A 84 -13.84 -6.83 -15.14
CA LYS A 84 -12.47 -7.29 -14.88
C LYS A 84 -11.47 -6.17 -15.08
N GLU A 85 -11.55 -5.48 -16.21
CA GLU A 85 -10.65 -4.38 -16.59
C GLU A 85 -10.76 -3.22 -15.60
N GLU A 86 -11.96 -2.88 -15.13
CA GLU A 86 -12.15 -1.84 -14.12
C GLU A 86 -11.50 -2.21 -12.79
N VAL A 87 -11.66 -3.45 -12.33
CA VAL A 87 -11.03 -3.95 -11.09
C VAL A 87 -9.51 -3.98 -11.24
N GLN A 88 -8.98 -4.48 -12.37
CA GLN A 88 -7.55 -4.46 -12.65
C GLN A 88 -7.00 -3.03 -12.64
N GLN A 89 -7.71 -2.10 -13.28
CA GLN A 89 -7.32 -0.70 -13.31
C GLN A 89 -7.28 -0.08 -11.92
N ILE A 90 -8.32 -0.30 -11.10
CA ILE A 90 -8.37 0.25 -9.73
C ILE A 90 -7.22 -0.31 -8.87
N ILE A 91 -6.93 -1.61 -8.97
CA ILE A 91 -5.81 -2.24 -8.24
C ILE A 91 -4.47 -1.64 -8.71
N ALA A 92 -4.26 -1.55 -10.03
CA ALA A 92 -3.04 -0.97 -10.61
C ALA A 92 -2.86 0.51 -10.22
N ASP A 93 -3.93 1.30 -10.21
CA ASP A 93 -3.93 2.69 -9.76
C ASP A 93 -3.55 2.82 -8.28
N LYS A 94 -4.04 1.93 -7.41
CA LYS A 94 -3.69 1.91 -5.99
C LYS A 94 -2.24 1.46 -5.77
N MET A 95 -1.73 0.52 -6.57
CA MET A 95 -0.30 0.16 -6.60
C MET A 95 0.55 1.38 -7.01
N ALA A 96 0.17 2.09 -8.08
CA ALA A 96 0.85 3.29 -8.56
C ALA A 96 0.87 4.41 -7.52
N ARG A 97 -0.24 4.63 -6.81
CA ARG A 97 -0.31 5.59 -5.69
C ARG A 97 0.57 5.20 -4.52
N CYS A 98 0.60 3.92 -4.16
CA CYS A 98 1.50 3.41 -3.12
C CYS A 98 2.97 3.69 -3.48
N TRP A 99 3.36 3.44 -4.73
CA TRP A 99 4.69 3.81 -5.25
C TRP A 99 4.97 5.31 -5.17
N GLU A 100 3.99 6.14 -5.55
CA GLU A 100 4.08 7.60 -5.51
C GLU A 100 4.25 8.15 -4.09
N ILE A 101 3.49 7.60 -3.13
CA ILE A 101 3.54 7.98 -1.70
C ILE A 101 4.95 7.77 -1.14
N PHE A 102 5.59 6.66 -1.52
CA PHE A 102 6.92 6.32 -1.07
C PHE A 102 8.05 6.89 -1.94
N GLY A 103 7.73 7.92 -2.73
CA GLY A 103 8.71 8.71 -3.45
C GLY A 103 9.27 8.05 -4.69
N GLU A 104 8.58 7.04 -5.25
CA GLU A 104 8.91 6.44 -6.54
C GLU A 104 10.35 5.90 -6.61
N GLY A 105 10.88 5.36 -5.51
CA GLY A 105 12.27 4.86 -5.44
C GLY A 105 13.36 5.94 -5.48
N ARG A 106 13.00 7.23 -5.36
CA ARG A 106 13.96 8.35 -5.42
C ARG A 106 14.79 8.51 -4.15
N TYR A 107 14.37 7.91 -3.04
CA TYR A 107 15.06 8.06 -1.75
C TYR A 107 16.31 7.17 -1.70
N LYS A 108 17.44 7.76 -1.31
CA LYS A 108 18.71 7.05 -1.21
C LYS A 108 18.76 6.12 0.00
N THR A 109 18.19 6.55 1.12
CA THR A 109 18.07 5.78 2.37
C THR A 109 16.67 5.20 2.49
N SER A 110 16.53 4.05 3.17
CA SER A 110 15.22 3.44 3.37
C SER A 110 14.37 4.38 4.21
N VAL A 111 13.14 4.68 3.79
CA VAL A 111 12.20 5.52 4.56
C VAL A 111 11.92 4.97 5.96
N PHE A 112 12.13 3.66 6.15
CA PHE A 112 11.84 2.96 7.41
C PHE A 112 13.05 2.78 8.35
N GLU A 113 14.27 3.18 7.97
CA GLU A 113 15.44 3.18 8.86
C GLU A 113 15.27 4.13 10.06
N ASN A 114 15.95 3.84 11.18
CA ASN A 114 16.09 4.67 12.38
C ASN A 114 14.82 4.90 13.21
N THR A 115 14.04 3.86 13.43
CA THR A 115 13.10 3.81 14.56
C THR A 115 13.55 2.68 15.48
N ASN A 116 14.07 3.03 16.67
CA ASN A 116 14.58 2.07 17.65
C ASN A 116 13.51 1.06 18.13
N ALA A 117 12.23 1.35 17.90
CA ALA A 117 11.11 0.44 18.16
C ALA A 117 10.87 -0.59 17.03
N PHE A 118 11.56 -0.44 15.90
CA PHE A 118 11.28 -1.20 14.68
C PHE A 118 12.57 -1.71 14.00
N SER A 119 13.73 -1.82 14.63
CA SER A 119 14.98 -2.25 13.96
C SER A 119 14.85 -3.62 13.25
N GLY A 120 14.88 -3.62 11.91
CA GLY A 120 14.79 -4.83 11.08
C GLY A 120 14.79 -4.48 9.58
N ASP A 121 15.48 -5.30 8.79
CA ASP A 121 15.94 -4.99 7.43
C ASP A 121 14.90 -5.22 6.31
N SER A 122 13.66 -5.59 6.68
CA SER A 122 12.60 -5.98 5.72
C SER A 122 11.24 -5.38 6.07
N LYS A 123 11.19 -4.06 6.25
CA LYS A 123 9.94 -3.38 6.58
C LYS A 123 9.05 -3.15 5.37
N CYS A 124 7.77 -3.40 5.57
CA CYS A 124 6.75 -3.10 4.59
C CYS A 124 5.63 -2.26 5.22
N PHE A 125 4.96 -1.47 4.39
CA PHE A 125 3.77 -0.72 4.78
C PHE A 125 2.61 -1.08 3.84
N VAL A 126 1.46 -1.44 4.41
CA VAL A 126 0.25 -1.73 3.62
C VAL A 126 -0.43 -0.40 3.29
N CYS A 127 -0.25 0.08 2.05
CA CYS A 127 -0.84 1.33 1.58
C CYS A 127 -2.37 1.24 1.48
N SER A 128 -2.87 0.10 1.02
CA SER A 128 -4.31 -0.10 0.85
C SER A 128 -4.71 -1.56 0.93
N THR A 129 -5.95 -1.78 1.28
CA THR A 129 -6.64 -3.06 1.40
C THR A 129 -7.86 -3.01 0.51
N ILE A 130 -7.93 -3.90 -0.48
CA ILE A 130 -8.96 -3.90 -1.52
C ILE A 130 -9.84 -5.13 -1.32
N LEU A 131 -11.11 -4.92 -1.02
CA LEU A 131 -12.14 -5.96 -1.04
C LEU A 131 -12.83 -5.94 -2.41
N VAL A 132 -12.64 -7.01 -3.19
CA VAL A 132 -13.35 -7.18 -4.46
C VAL A 132 -14.76 -7.70 -4.16
N GLU A 133 -15.77 -6.89 -4.43
CA GLU A 133 -17.16 -7.24 -4.14
C GLU A 133 -17.69 -8.34 -5.07
N ASP A 134 -18.66 -9.07 -4.56
CA ASP A 134 -19.30 -10.17 -5.28
C ASP A 134 -20.39 -9.66 -6.24
N ASP A 135 -20.01 -8.82 -7.20
CA ASP A 135 -20.92 -8.20 -8.18
C ASP A 135 -21.18 -9.15 -9.37
N ARG A 136 -22.43 -9.17 -9.85
CA ARG A 136 -22.86 -9.92 -11.03
C ARG A 136 -22.08 -9.54 -12.30
N ASN A 137 -21.61 -8.30 -12.37
CA ASN A 137 -20.78 -7.83 -13.49
C ASN A 137 -19.38 -8.47 -13.50
N PHE A 138 -18.87 -8.88 -12.33
CA PHE A 138 -17.64 -9.64 -12.21
C PHE A 138 -17.88 -11.16 -12.36
N LYS A 139 -19.13 -11.62 -12.19
CA LYS A 139 -19.57 -13.03 -12.27
C LYS A 139 -19.88 -13.56 -13.67
N GLY A 140 -19.97 -12.69 -14.68
CA GLY A 140 -20.29 -13.12 -16.06
C GLY A 140 -19.29 -14.14 -16.63
N GLU A 141 -18.09 -14.20 -16.06
CA GLU A 141 -17.06 -15.18 -16.33
C GLU A 141 -16.57 -15.73 -14.99
N ASP A 142 -16.85 -16.99 -14.66
CA ASP A 142 -16.46 -17.70 -13.41
C ASP A 142 -14.93 -17.71 -13.10
N THR A 143 -14.12 -16.99 -13.88
CA THR A 143 -12.67 -17.08 -13.87
C THR A 143 -11.96 -16.01 -13.06
N GLY A 144 -12.62 -14.93 -12.61
CA GLY A 144 -11.90 -13.80 -12.00
C GLY A 144 -10.79 -13.28 -12.91
N VAL A 145 -9.75 -12.65 -12.35
CA VAL A 145 -8.58 -12.21 -13.11
C VAL A 145 -7.39 -13.09 -12.75
N THR A 146 -6.84 -13.82 -13.70
CA THR A 146 -5.66 -14.65 -13.42
C THR A 146 -4.42 -13.80 -13.12
N ALA A 147 -3.43 -14.36 -12.42
CA ALA A 147 -2.20 -13.63 -12.13
C ALA A 147 -1.46 -13.17 -13.42
N LEU A 148 -1.45 -14.02 -14.46
CA LEU A 148 -0.89 -13.70 -15.78
C LEU A 148 -1.71 -12.62 -16.52
N GLU A 149 -3.03 -12.66 -16.40
CA GLU A 149 -3.91 -11.65 -17.00
C GLU A 149 -3.69 -10.28 -16.35
N PHE A 150 -3.57 -10.22 -15.03
CA PHE A 150 -3.23 -8.98 -14.33
C PHE A 150 -1.81 -8.49 -14.66
N GLU A 151 -0.84 -9.39 -14.77
CA GLU A 151 0.50 -9.03 -15.27
C GLU A 151 0.43 -8.39 -16.66
N ASN A 152 -0.27 -9.04 -17.59
CA ASN A 152 -0.43 -8.53 -18.95
C ASN A 152 -1.12 -7.16 -18.95
N PHE A 153 -2.09 -6.95 -18.06
CA PHE A 153 -2.69 -5.64 -17.84
C PHE A 153 -1.63 -4.61 -17.42
N LEU A 154 -0.80 -4.89 -16.41
CA LEU A 154 0.25 -3.97 -15.96
C LEU A 154 1.25 -3.63 -17.08
N ARG A 155 1.56 -4.58 -17.96
CA ARG A 155 2.46 -4.40 -19.11
C ARG A 155 1.87 -3.55 -20.23
N THR A 156 0.56 -3.59 -20.43
CA THR A 156 -0.09 -3.05 -21.64
C THR A 156 -1.00 -1.86 -21.37
N ALA A 157 -1.51 -1.69 -20.15
CA ALA A 157 -2.36 -0.58 -19.76
C ALA A 157 -1.53 0.69 -19.49
N ASP A 158 -1.99 1.83 -20.01
CA ASP A 158 -1.39 3.14 -19.78
C ASP A 158 -1.71 3.65 -18.38
N TYR A 159 -0.68 4.16 -17.70
CA TYR A 159 -0.83 4.94 -16.49
C TYR A 159 -1.05 6.42 -16.84
N PRO A 160 -2.27 6.96 -16.68
CA PRO A 160 -2.65 8.26 -17.24
C PRO A 160 -1.85 9.43 -16.68
N LYS A 161 -1.29 9.32 -15.46
CA LYS A 161 -0.53 10.43 -14.85
C LYS A 161 0.89 10.60 -15.38
N LYS A 162 1.46 9.59 -16.05
CA LYS A 162 2.89 9.57 -16.43
C LYS A 162 3.15 9.20 -17.89
N SER A 163 2.11 9.03 -18.71
CA SER A 163 2.24 8.71 -20.15
C SER A 163 3.14 7.49 -20.43
N MET A 164 3.06 6.48 -19.57
CA MET A 164 3.82 5.22 -19.67
C MET A 164 2.96 4.06 -19.15
N LYS A 165 3.37 2.81 -19.37
CA LYS A 165 2.65 1.66 -18.84
C LYS A 165 2.82 1.53 -17.32
N TYR A 166 1.90 0.86 -16.65
CA TYR A 166 2.00 0.65 -15.20
C TYR A 166 3.31 -0.05 -14.81
N LEU A 167 3.67 -1.14 -15.49
CA LEU A 167 4.90 -1.85 -15.20
C LEU A 167 6.14 -0.97 -15.41
N ASP A 168 6.18 -0.22 -16.51
CA ASP A 168 7.27 0.73 -16.79
C ASP A 168 7.36 1.80 -15.70
N TYR A 169 6.22 2.27 -15.19
CA TYR A 169 6.18 3.24 -14.10
C TYR A 169 6.78 2.70 -12.80
N PHE A 170 6.50 1.45 -12.43
CA PHE A 170 7.10 0.84 -11.24
C PHE A 170 8.60 0.58 -11.40
N GLN A 171 9.05 0.28 -12.62
CA GLN A 171 10.45 -0.07 -12.89
C GLN A 171 11.35 1.14 -13.10
N TYR A 172 10.83 2.20 -13.71
CA TYR A 172 11.63 3.34 -14.18
C TYR A 172 11.07 4.71 -13.74
N GLY A 173 9.86 4.75 -13.19
CA GLY A 173 9.29 5.98 -12.66
C GLY A 173 10.02 6.39 -11.40
N GLY A 174 10.99 7.30 -11.52
CA GLY A 174 11.76 7.85 -10.39
C GLY A 174 13.09 7.12 -10.16
N GLY A 175 13.03 5.93 -9.57
CA GLY A 175 14.17 5.05 -9.32
C GLY A 175 13.86 3.61 -9.73
N PRO A 176 14.86 2.71 -9.73
CA PRO A 176 14.64 1.32 -10.06
C PRO A 176 13.76 0.67 -8.98
N GLY A 177 12.70 0.01 -9.43
CA GLY A 177 11.75 -0.68 -8.57
C GLY A 177 11.30 -2.01 -9.16
N TYR A 178 10.65 -2.83 -8.36
CA TYR A 178 10.09 -4.10 -8.81
C TYR A 178 8.65 -4.29 -8.34
N VAL A 179 7.93 -5.18 -9.03
CA VAL A 179 6.58 -5.58 -8.66
C VAL A 179 6.59 -7.08 -8.33
N ILE A 180 5.94 -7.45 -7.24
CA ILE A 180 5.71 -8.84 -6.87
C ILE A 180 4.20 -9.07 -6.69
N GLY A 181 3.68 -10.04 -7.43
CA GLY A 181 2.34 -10.58 -7.20
C GLY A 181 2.44 -11.82 -6.33
N VAL A 182 1.95 -11.74 -5.08
CA VAL A 182 1.75 -12.89 -4.18
C VAL A 182 0.26 -13.25 -4.22
N LEU A 183 -0.14 -13.83 -5.35
CA LEU A 183 -1.52 -14.23 -5.61
C LEU A 183 -1.66 -15.75 -5.49
N THR A 184 -2.86 -16.21 -5.10
CA THR A 184 -3.20 -17.62 -5.29
C THR A 184 -3.20 -17.98 -6.79
N PRO A 185 -3.12 -19.28 -7.16
CA PRO A 185 -3.22 -19.71 -8.56
C PRO A 185 -4.53 -19.29 -9.23
N GLU A 186 -5.55 -19.01 -8.42
CA GLU A 186 -6.86 -18.48 -8.83
C GLU A 186 -6.82 -17.00 -9.23
N GLY A 187 -5.75 -16.28 -8.91
CA GLY A 187 -5.61 -14.85 -9.15
C GLY A 187 -6.54 -14.01 -8.27
N ILE A 188 -7.11 -12.96 -8.86
CA ILE A 188 -8.03 -12.02 -8.20
C ILE A 188 -9.47 -12.52 -8.42
N LYS A 189 -10.10 -13.03 -7.36
CA LYS A 189 -11.51 -13.46 -7.31
C LYS A 189 -12.39 -12.47 -6.52
N PRO A 190 -13.71 -12.44 -6.83
CA PRO A 190 -14.66 -11.68 -6.03
C PRO A 190 -14.83 -12.32 -4.64
N GLY A 191 -15.27 -11.52 -3.67
CA GLY A 191 -15.43 -11.91 -2.27
C GLY A 191 -14.11 -12.04 -1.49
N ARG A 192 -12.97 -11.63 -2.07
CA ARG A 192 -11.65 -11.71 -1.46
C ARG A 192 -11.04 -10.33 -1.23
N ALA A 193 -10.19 -10.26 -0.20
CA ALA A 193 -9.43 -9.06 0.13
C ALA A 193 -7.97 -9.19 -0.31
N TYR A 194 -7.40 -8.11 -0.82
CA TYR A 194 -6.02 -8.02 -1.27
C TYR A 194 -5.33 -6.82 -0.61
N GLY A 195 -4.09 -7.00 -0.17
CA GLY A 195 -3.26 -5.94 0.36
C GLY A 195 -2.30 -5.43 -0.71
N ILE A 196 -2.19 -4.12 -0.85
CA ILE A 196 -1.13 -3.47 -1.62
C ILE A 196 -0.12 -2.93 -0.63
N ALA A 197 1.12 -3.40 -0.73
CA ALA A 197 2.16 -3.02 0.20
C ALA A 197 3.42 -2.51 -0.51
N PHE A 198 4.07 -1.53 0.10
CA PHE A 198 5.38 -1.05 -0.29
C PHE A 198 6.43 -1.66 0.63
N LYS A 199 7.55 -2.12 0.05
CA LYS A 199 8.75 -2.53 0.76
C LYS A 199 9.88 -1.59 0.35
N ALA A 200 10.51 -0.96 1.34
CA ALA A 200 11.70 -0.18 1.05
C ALA A 200 12.91 -1.11 0.83
N LYS A 201 13.86 -0.68 0.01
CA LYS A 201 15.15 -1.34 -0.13
C LYS A 201 15.84 -1.51 1.23
N SER A 202 16.49 -2.66 1.41
CA SER A 202 17.37 -2.90 2.57
C SER A 202 18.73 -2.24 2.36
N THR A 203 19.33 -1.74 3.43
CA THR A 203 20.74 -1.28 3.45
C THR A 203 21.71 -2.38 3.83
N SER A 204 21.26 -3.42 4.54
CA SER A 204 22.04 -4.65 4.67
C SER A 204 21.89 -5.41 3.36
N GLY A 205 23.00 -5.61 2.65
CA GLY A 205 23.04 -6.44 1.43
C GLY A 205 22.60 -7.88 1.69
N GLU A 206 22.34 -8.27 2.93
CA GLU A 206 21.71 -9.54 3.25
C GLU A 206 20.23 -9.52 2.83
N LEU A 207 19.96 -9.98 1.61
CA LEU A 207 18.65 -10.48 1.24
C LEU A 207 18.33 -11.65 2.16
N ASN A 208 17.68 -11.36 3.29
CA ASN A 208 16.95 -12.39 4.02
C ASN A 208 15.84 -12.83 3.06
N PRO A 209 15.90 -14.06 2.49
CA PRO A 209 14.92 -14.48 1.52
C PRO A 209 13.56 -14.41 2.24
N ILE A 210 12.76 -13.42 1.85
CA ILE A 210 11.35 -13.27 2.24
C ILE A 210 10.59 -14.58 1.95
N ILE A 211 11.18 -15.44 1.12
CA ILE A 211 10.74 -16.79 0.81
C ILE A 211 11.96 -17.71 0.93
N GLY A 212 12.54 -17.76 2.13
CA GLY A 212 13.52 -18.77 2.47
C GLY A 212 12.86 -20.14 2.36
N THR A 213 13.14 -20.85 1.28
CA THR A 213 13.07 -22.31 1.27
C THR A 213 11.68 -22.91 1.53
N VAL A 214 10.64 -22.47 0.82
CA VAL A 214 9.46 -23.34 0.58
C VAL A 214 9.85 -24.59 -0.25
N GLY A 215 11.07 -24.62 -0.81
CA GLY A 215 11.66 -25.72 -1.55
C GLY A 215 12.65 -26.61 -0.77
N GLY A 216 12.46 -26.81 0.54
CA GLY A 216 13.38 -27.63 1.34
C GLY A 216 12.70 -28.31 2.51
N THR A 217 11.75 -29.19 2.20
CA THR A 217 11.10 -30.15 3.11
C THR A 217 10.25 -29.55 4.24
N SER A 218 8.94 -29.85 4.16
CA SER A 218 7.96 -29.85 5.26
C SER A 218 7.17 -28.56 5.58
N ILE A 219 6.44 -27.99 4.61
CA ILE A 219 5.11 -27.44 4.95
C ILE A 219 4.12 -27.93 3.89
N GLY A 220 3.07 -28.60 4.35
CA GLY A 220 2.05 -29.19 3.50
C GLY A 220 1.23 -28.15 2.75
N VAL A 221 0.95 -28.49 1.49
CA VAL A 221 -0.27 -28.22 0.71
C VAL A 221 -0.75 -26.76 0.68
N GLY A 222 -0.22 -26.01 -0.28
CA GLY A 222 -0.86 -24.83 -0.86
C GLY A 222 0.02 -24.28 -1.98
N ALA A 223 -0.33 -24.53 -3.25
CA ALA A 223 0.41 -23.98 -4.37
C ALA A 223 0.25 -22.45 -4.36
N VAL A 224 1.27 -21.71 -3.95
CA VAL A 224 1.31 -20.24 -4.11
C VAL A 224 2.09 -19.95 -5.39
N SER A 225 1.44 -19.32 -6.36
CA SER A 225 2.11 -18.84 -7.57
C SER A 225 2.74 -17.49 -7.26
N MET A 226 4.07 -17.42 -7.26
CA MET A 226 4.78 -16.15 -7.12
C MET A 226 5.13 -15.62 -8.50
N LEU A 227 4.79 -14.36 -8.75
CA LEU A 227 5.22 -13.59 -9.91
C LEU A 227 6.22 -12.53 -9.46
N VAL A 228 7.44 -12.59 -9.99
CA VAL A 228 8.52 -11.63 -9.69
C VAL A 228 8.93 -10.93 -10.98
N PHE A 229 8.96 -9.59 -10.96
CA PHE A 229 9.34 -8.76 -12.10
C PHE A 229 10.55 -7.88 -11.76
N GLY A 230 11.74 -8.23 -12.27
CA GLY A 230 12.99 -7.51 -11.97
C GLY A 230 13.54 -6.68 -13.15
N VAL A 231 14.24 -5.60 -12.81
CA VAL A 231 14.94 -4.69 -13.74
C VAL A 231 16.34 -5.25 -14.02
N GLY A 232 16.47 -6.18 -14.96
CA GLY A 232 17.81 -6.70 -15.30
C GLY A 232 17.86 -7.67 -16.48
N THR A 233 16.80 -8.45 -16.72
CA THR A 233 16.84 -9.56 -17.68
C THR A 233 15.97 -9.36 -18.92
N GLY A 234 15.52 -8.14 -19.22
CA GLY A 234 14.74 -7.88 -20.44
C GLY A 234 13.28 -8.32 -20.36
N GLY A 235 12.63 -8.14 -19.20
CA GLY A 235 11.18 -8.14 -19.09
C GLY A 235 10.48 -9.51 -19.12
N LEU A 236 11.21 -10.63 -19.12
CA LEU A 236 10.63 -11.96 -18.97
C LEU A 236 10.16 -12.16 -17.52
N GLY A 237 8.83 -12.09 -17.32
CA GLY A 237 8.20 -12.51 -16.07
C GLY A 237 8.34 -14.02 -15.92
N LEU A 238 8.96 -14.47 -14.82
CA LEU A 238 9.03 -15.89 -14.51
C LEU A 238 7.78 -16.27 -13.70
N LEU A 239 6.86 -16.99 -14.35
CA LEU A 239 5.78 -17.71 -13.69
C LEU A 239 6.34 -18.96 -13.01
N ILE A 240 6.54 -18.92 -11.70
CA ILE A 240 6.83 -20.13 -10.93
C ILE A 240 5.50 -20.76 -10.51
N ALA A 241 5.01 -21.70 -11.32
CA ALA A 241 3.92 -22.57 -10.94
C ALA A 241 4.43 -23.60 -9.91
N GLY A 242 3.84 -23.62 -8.72
CA GLY A 242 4.17 -24.54 -7.64
C GLY A 242 3.81 -25.99 -7.98
N GLY A 243 4.71 -26.69 -8.69
CA GLY A 243 4.59 -28.09 -9.03
C GLY A 243 5.95 -28.69 -9.36
N ALA A 244 6.71 -29.09 -8.33
CA ALA A 244 7.87 -30.01 -8.31
C ALA A 244 9.00 -29.92 -9.37
N ALA A 245 8.96 -29.05 -10.38
CA ALA A 245 9.85 -29.12 -11.55
C ALA A 245 10.76 -27.89 -11.76
N LEU A 246 10.80 -26.93 -10.84
CA LEU A 246 11.67 -25.75 -10.94
C LEU A 246 12.56 -25.63 -9.69
N GLY A 247 13.45 -26.61 -9.52
CA GLY A 247 14.49 -26.62 -8.47
C GLY A 247 15.74 -25.81 -8.82
N VAL A 248 15.75 -25.08 -9.94
CA VAL A 248 16.94 -24.36 -10.43
C VAL A 248 16.51 -22.95 -10.83
N GLY A 249 16.96 -21.92 -10.12
CA GLY A 249 16.93 -20.54 -10.60
C GLY A 249 16.11 -19.51 -9.80
N LEU A 250 15.30 -19.90 -8.80
CA LEU A 250 14.63 -18.91 -7.94
C LEU A 250 15.56 -18.34 -6.87
N ALA A 251 16.47 -19.17 -6.33
CA ALA A 251 17.49 -18.71 -5.39
C ALA A 251 18.46 -17.72 -6.05
N ASP A 252 18.78 -17.91 -7.34
CA ASP A 252 19.70 -17.03 -8.07
C ASP A 252 19.11 -15.65 -8.39
N LEU A 253 17.78 -15.55 -8.60
CA LEU A 253 17.10 -14.26 -8.78
C LEU A 253 17.05 -13.38 -7.53
N PHE A 254 17.31 -13.97 -6.36
CA PHE A 254 17.40 -13.28 -5.08
C PHE A 254 18.82 -13.34 -4.49
N GLN A 255 19.83 -13.78 -5.25
CA GLN A 255 21.23 -13.81 -4.81
C GLN A 255 22.05 -12.58 -5.20
N GLU A 256 21.60 -11.76 -6.15
CA GLU A 256 22.19 -10.43 -6.31
C GLU A 256 21.62 -9.49 -5.25
N ASP A 257 22.48 -8.68 -4.64
CA ASP A 257 22.19 -7.64 -3.64
C ASP A 257 21.27 -6.55 -4.22
N VAL A 258 20.05 -6.91 -4.56
CA VAL A 258 19.12 -6.02 -5.25
C VAL A 258 18.48 -5.13 -4.19
N THR A 259 19.15 -4.01 -3.89
CA THR A 259 18.69 -2.91 -3.03
C THR A 259 17.60 -2.09 -3.74
N LEU A 260 16.51 -2.74 -4.15
CA LEU A 260 15.40 -2.09 -4.85
C LEU A 260 14.17 -1.97 -3.96
N ASP A 261 13.43 -0.90 -4.18
CA ASP A 261 12.11 -0.73 -3.59
C ASP A 261 11.10 -1.61 -4.35
N GLY A 262 10.11 -2.14 -3.64
CA GLY A 262 9.17 -3.12 -4.17
C GLY A 262 7.71 -2.79 -3.88
N ILE A 263 6.84 -3.02 -4.86
CA ILE A 263 5.39 -3.02 -4.67
C ILE A 263 4.87 -4.45 -4.69
N PHE A 264 4.06 -4.80 -3.70
CA PHE A 264 3.47 -6.11 -3.50
C PHE A 264 1.95 -6.03 -3.66
N LEU A 265 1.39 -6.94 -4.44
CA LEU A 265 -0.04 -7.27 -4.38
C LEU A 265 -0.19 -8.63 -3.71
N VAL A 266 -0.87 -8.66 -2.57
CA VAL A 266 -0.93 -9.83 -1.69
C VAL A 266 -2.36 -10.24 -1.44
N ASP A 267 -2.63 -11.52 -1.63
CA ASP A 267 -3.91 -12.12 -1.25
C ASP A 267 -4.02 -12.24 0.29
N LEU A 268 -5.02 -11.61 0.90
CA LEU A 268 -5.16 -11.57 2.37
C LEU A 268 -5.89 -12.79 2.94
N GLN A 269 -5.97 -13.90 2.20
CA GLN A 269 -6.37 -15.17 2.78
C GLN A 269 -5.39 -15.61 3.88
N LYS A 270 -5.93 -16.29 4.91
CA LYS A 270 -5.25 -16.57 6.18
C LYS A 270 -3.82 -17.11 6.04
N ASP A 271 -3.60 -18.04 5.11
CA ASP A 271 -2.30 -18.71 4.98
C ASP A 271 -1.26 -17.79 4.32
N ILE A 272 -1.63 -17.08 3.24
CA ILE A 272 -0.74 -16.14 2.54
C ILE A 272 -0.48 -14.91 3.41
N GLN A 273 -1.51 -14.40 4.08
CA GLN A 273 -1.41 -13.27 4.99
C GLN A 273 -0.37 -13.53 6.09
N LYS A 274 -0.38 -14.74 6.67
CA LYS A 274 0.56 -15.11 7.73
C LYS A 274 2.00 -15.13 7.24
N GLU A 275 2.26 -15.71 6.08
CA GLU A 275 3.61 -15.73 5.50
C GLU A 275 4.05 -14.32 5.09
N PHE A 276 3.16 -13.54 4.49
CA PHE A 276 3.43 -12.14 4.18
C PHE A 276 3.81 -11.35 5.44
N TYR A 277 3.09 -11.48 6.55
CA TYR A 277 3.41 -10.79 7.80
C TYR A 277 4.70 -11.27 8.47
N LYS A 278 5.12 -12.52 8.23
CA LYS A 278 6.44 -12.99 8.72
C LYS A 278 7.57 -12.36 7.92
N SER A 279 7.40 -12.25 6.61
CA SER A 279 8.47 -11.82 5.72
C SER A 279 8.56 -10.30 5.59
N CYS A 280 7.42 -9.63 5.66
CA CYS A 280 7.29 -8.19 5.80
C CYS A 280 7.09 -7.83 7.27
N ASN A 281 8.12 -7.30 7.92
CA ASN A 281 7.99 -6.71 9.24
C ASN A 281 7.10 -5.46 9.12
N LEU A 282 5.78 -5.67 9.25
CA LEU A 282 4.82 -4.61 9.00
C LEU A 282 5.01 -3.46 9.98
N VAL A 283 5.17 -2.28 9.40
CA VAL A 283 5.11 -1.04 10.17
C VAL A 283 3.65 -0.80 10.50
N ALA A 284 3.34 -0.76 11.79
CA ALA A 284 2.00 -0.44 12.26
C ALA A 284 1.59 0.96 11.78
N ASP A 285 0.34 1.08 11.38
CA ASP A 285 -0.32 2.34 11.11
C ASP A 285 -0.28 3.25 12.36
N ILE A 286 -0.08 4.56 12.17
CA ILE A 286 -0.18 5.57 13.24
C ILE A 286 -1.56 5.63 13.88
N ALA A 287 -2.59 5.14 13.18
CA ALA A 287 -3.91 4.92 13.75
C ALA A 287 -3.91 3.99 14.98
N GLY A 288 -2.82 3.26 15.25
CA GLY A 288 -2.46 2.75 16.57
C GLY A 288 -3.55 1.92 17.25
N THR A 289 -3.31 0.61 17.35
CA THR A 289 -3.78 -0.18 18.50
C THR A 289 -3.63 0.56 19.83
#